data_AF-A0A174HIR1-F1
#
_entry.id   AF-A0A174HIR1-F1
#
_cell.length_a   1.000
_cell.length_b   1.000
_cell.length_c   1.000
_cell.angle_alpha   90.00
_cell.angle_beta   90.00
_cell.angle_gamma   90.00
#
_symmetry.space_group_name_H-M   'P 1'
#
loop_
_entity.id
_entity.type
_entity.pdbx_description
1 polymer ?
#
loop_
_entity_poly.entity_id
_entity_poly.type
_entity_poly.pdbx_seq_one_letter_code
_entity_poly.pdbx_strand_id
1 'polypeptide(L)' 'MYKNQEGYRDPTAGKAIQDASRIPHHVKEAHKALKDIASLLGFEVLVLRDRKTGRVYRWKQ' A
#
# COMPACT_ATOMS: atom_id res chain seq x y z
N MET A 1 -2.97 17.68 13.27
CA MET A 1 -1.50 17.70 13.53
C MET A 1 -1.15 16.50 14.37
N TYR A 2 -0.30 15.60 13.86
CA TYR A 2 0.13 14.43 14.61
C TYR A 2 1.04 14.86 15.77
N LYS A 3 0.74 14.38 16.97
CA LYS A 3 1.58 14.52 18.18
C LYS A 3 2.01 13.10 18.59
N ASN A 4 3.23 12.93 19.07
CA ASN A 4 3.68 11.66 19.63
C ASN A 4 2.97 11.39 20.98
N GLN A 5 3.18 10.22 21.59
CA GLN A 5 2.54 9.84 22.87
C GLN A 5 2.91 10.79 24.03
N GLU A 6 3.98 11.57 23.89
CA GLU A 6 4.45 12.57 24.86
C GLU A 6 3.90 13.98 24.59
N GLY A 7 3.03 14.15 23.58
CA GLY A 7 2.35 15.41 23.29
C GLY A 7 3.18 16.43 22.49
N TYR A 8 4.42 16.11 22.14
CA TYR A 8 5.24 16.92 21.25
C TYR A 8 4.80 16.77 19.80
N ARG A 9 4.78 17.90 19.09
CA ARG A 9 4.48 17.92 17.66
C ARG A 9 5.67 17.31 16.91
N ASP A 10 5.62 16.02 16.69
CA ASP A 10 6.65 15.26 15.97
C ASP A 10 6.21 15.01 14.51
N PRO A 11 6.67 15.84 13.55
CA PRO A 11 6.37 15.66 12.14
C PRO A 11 6.99 14.37 11.57
N THR A 12 8.00 13.78 12.22
CA THR A 12 8.67 12.55 11.80
C THR A 12 7.81 11.33 12.09
N ALA A 13 7.23 11.25 13.29
CA ALA A 13 6.29 10.19 13.66
C ALA A 13 5.02 10.21 12.79
N GLY A 14 4.49 11.42 12.52
CA GLY A 14 3.36 11.60 11.61
C GLY A 14 3.66 11.14 10.17
N LYS A 15 4.85 11.48 9.65
CA LYS A 15 5.32 11.02 8.33
C LYS A 15 5.51 9.50 8.27
N ALA A 16 6.13 8.91 9.29
CA ALA A 16 6.36 7.46 9.33
C ALA A 16 5.05 6.66 9.32
N ILE A 17 4.02 7.12 10.05
CA ILE A 17 2.69 6.48 10.05
C ILE A 17 1.98 6.68 8.70
N GLN A 18 2.11 7.87 8.11
CA GLN A 18 1.52 8.19 6.80
C GLN A 18 2.21 7.41 5.66
N ASP A 19 3.53 7.24 5.72
CA ASP A 19 4.32 6.43 4.79
C ASP A 19 4.11 4.93 5.01
N ALA A 20 3.94 4.47 6.26
CA ALA A 20 3.58 3.10 6.57
C ALA A 20 2.17 2.74 6.07
N SER A 21 1.27 3.72 5.98
CA SER A 21 -0.06 3.58 5.38
C SER A 21 -0.02 3.59 3.85
N ARG A 22 1.08 4.06 3.26
CA ARG A 22 1.27 4.11 1.81
C ARG A 22 1.64 2.73 1.29
N ILE A 23 1.04 2.33 0.16
CA ILE A 23 1.44 1.11 -0.54
C ILE A 23 2.92 1.26 -0.95
N PRO A 24 3.82 0.35 -0.53
CA PRO A 24 5.23 0.41 -0.91
C PRO A 24 5.40 0.36 -2.44
N HIS A 25 6.42 1.05 -2.95
CA HIS A 25 6.64 1.16 -4.40
C HIS A 25 6.73 -0.20 -5.10
N HIS A 26 7.49 -1.14 -4.53
CA HIS A 26 7.64 -2.48 -5.09
C HIS A 26 6.30 -3.25 -5.18
N VAL A 27 5.36 -2.99 -4.27
CA VAL A 27 4.01 -3.58 -4.33
C VAL A 27 3.19 -2.97 -5.46
N LYS A 28 3.34 -1.66 -5.71
CA LYS A 28 2.67 -1.00 -6.84
C LYS A 28 3.18 -1.52 -8.18
N GLU A 29 4.49 -1.68 -8.33
CA GLU A 29 5.10 -2.26 -9.54
C GLU A 29 4.65 -3.70 -9.77
N ALA A 30 4.68 -4.53 -8.72
CA ALA A 30 4.19 -5.90 -8.80
C ALA A 30 2.70 -5.96 -9.18
N HIS A 31 1.88 -5.09 -8.59
CA HIS A 31 0.46 -4.98 -8.96
C HIS A 31 0.28 -4.58 -10.43
N LYS A 32 1.04 -3.60 -10.92
CA LYS A 32 0.99 -3.17 -12.33
C LYS A 32 1.30 -4.33 -13.28
N ALA A 33 2.41 -5.02 -13.06
CA ALA A 33 2.79 -6.17 -13.89
C ALA A 33 1.73 -7.28 -13.89
N LEU A 34 1.18 -7.61 -12.72
CA LEU A 34 0.10 -8.60 -12.60
C LEU A 34 -1.17 -8.14 -13.32
N LYS A 35 -1.52 -6.86 -13.19
CA LYS A 35 -2.67 -6.27 -13.89
C LYS A 35 -2.49 -6.31 -15.41
N ASP A 36 -1.30 -6.01 -15.90
CA ASP A 36 -1.00 -6.03 -17.34
C ASP A 36 -1.14 -7.47 -17.89
N ILE A 37 -0.59 -8.47 -17.21
CA ILE A 37 -0.73 -9.89 -17.58
C ILE A 37 -2.19 -10.34 -17.52
N ALA A 38 -2.91 -10.01 -16.45
CA ALA A 38 -4.31 -10.35 -16.29
C ALA A 38 -5.15 -9.73 -17.43
N SER A 39 -4.93 -8.45 -17.73
CA SER A 39 -5.63 -7.75 -18.81
C SER A 39 -5.38 -8.39 -20.17
N LEU A 40 -4.16 -8.83 -20.46
CA LEU A 40 -3.84 -9.54 -21.72
C LEU A 40 -4.61 -10.86 -21.85
N LEU A 41 -4.90 -11.50 -20.73
CA LEU A 41 -5.60 -12.79 -20.68
C LEU A 41 -7.12 -12.64 -20.45
N GLY A 42 -7.65 -11.41 -20.41
CA GLY A 42 -9.07 -11.15 -20.16
C GLY A 42 -9.50 -11.31 -18.70
N PHE A 43 -8.57 -11.22 -17.75
CA PHE A 43 -8.81 -11.30 -16.32
C PHE A 43 -8.58 -9.96 -15.61
N GLU A 44 -9.18 -9.83 -14.42
CA GLU A 44 -9.00 -8.67 -13.55
C GLU A 44 -8.39 -9.08 -12.20
N VAL A 45 -7.44 -8.28 -11.71
CA VAL A 45 -6.85 -8.45 -10.38
C VAL A 45 -7.71 -7.74 -9.34
N LEU A 46 -8.58 -8.49 -8.65
CA LEU A 46 -9.48 -7.93 -7.64
C LEU A 46 -8.80 -7.67 -6.29
N VAL A 47 -7.88 -8.55 -5.89
CA VAL A 47 -7.25 -8.52 -4.57
C VAL A 47 -5.79 -8.94 -4.66
N LEU A 48 -4.89 -8.15 -4.08
CA LEU A 48 -3.48 -8.52 -3.89
C LEU A 48 -3.19 -8.63 -2.39
N ARG A 49 -2.70 -9.78 -1.95
CA ARG A 49 -2.26 -9.99 -0.57
C ARG A 49 -0.74 -10.10 -0.51
N ASP A 50 -0.11 -9.19 0.21
CA ASP A 50 1.30 -9.35 0.60
C ASP A 50 1.40 -10.43 1.67
N ARG A 51 2.03 -11.56 1.32
CA ARG A 51 2.22 -12.69 2.24
C ARG A 51 3.16 -12.37 3.40
N LYS A 52 4.11 -11.44 3.24
CA LYS A 52 5.09 -11.09 4.27
C LYS A 52 4.47 -10.22 5.35
N THR A 53 3.69 -9.22 4.95
CA THR A 53 3.08 -8.26 5.89
C THR A 53 1.63 -8.58 6.23
N GLY A 54 1.00 -9.52 5.51
CA GLY A 54 -0.42 -9.84 5.65
C GLY A 54 -1.35 -8.77 5.06
N ARG A 55 -0.82 -7.66 4.54
CA ARG A 55 -1.62 -6.56 3.99
C ARG A 55 -2.38 -6.98 2.75
N VAL A 56 -3.65 -6.61 2.70
CA VAL A 56 -4.54 -6.87 1.57
C VAL A 56 -4.84 -5.54 0.89
N TYR A 57 -4.55 -5.47 -0.40
CA TYR A 57 -4.81 -4.33 -1.26
C TYR A 57 -5.99 -4.67 -2.17
N ARG A 58 -7.00 -3.81 -2.13
CA ARG A 58 -8.16 -3.85 -3.00
C ARG A 58 -8.17 -2.55 -3.78
N TRP A 59 -8.10 -2.63 -5.10
CA TRP A 59 -8.28 -1.47 -5.94
C TRP A 59 -9.77 -1.30 -6.17
N LYS A 60 -10.28 -0.08 -5.98
CA LYS A 60 -11.64 0.26 -6.42
C LYS A 60 -11.57 0.43 -7.94
N GLN A 61 -12.55 -0.16 -8.64
CA GLN A 61 -12.79 0.06 -10.06
C GLN A 61 -13.09 1.54 -10.34
#